data_AF-A0A5C8U206-F1
#
_entry.id   AF-A0A5C8U206-F1
#
_cell.length_a   1.000
_cell.length_b   1.000
_cell.length_c   1.000
_cell.angle_alpha   90.00
_cell.angle_beta   90.00
_cell.angle_gamma   90.00
#
_symmetry.space_group_name_H-M   'P 1'
#
loop_
_entity.id
_entity.type
_entity.pdbx_description
1 polymer ?
#
loop_
_entity_poly.entity_id
_entity_poly.type
_entity_poly.pdbx_seq_one_letter_code
_entity_poly.pdbx_strand_id
1 'polypeptide(L)'
;MAVESWISPEETPVLAEAATAMIEDRLSRFSKPERDAYWASIRKCYNTPYNPPASKRSAKAASVEVSVIAISSVDLPPIEVQAAALASSALSGDSQAA
;
A
#
# COMPACT_ATOMS: atom_id res chain seq x y z
N MET A 1 10.04 -3.89 -21.78
CA MET A 1 10.37 -2.51 -21.40
C MET A 1 11.31 -2.59 -20.20
N ALA A 2 12.48 -1.96 -20.26
CA ALA A 2 13.33 -1.83 -19.08
C ALA A 2 12.67 -0.78 -18.18
N VAL A 3 12.29 -1.16 -16.96
CA VAL A 3 11.86 -0.19 -15.96
C VAL A 3 13.12 0.50 -15.48
N GLU A 4 13.23 1.79 -15.74
CA GLU A 4 14.31 2.62 -15.22
C GLU A 4 14.13 2.69 -13.69
N SER A 5 14.98 1.96 -12.97
CA SER A 5 15.05 2.07 -11.52
C SER A 5 15.77 3.36 -11.16
N TRP A 6 15.13 4.19 -10.33
CA TRP A 6 15.72 5.40 -9.77
C TRP A 6 16.66 5.10 -8.58
N ILE A 7 16.79 3.83 -8.22
CA ILE A 7 17.67 3.33 -7.18
C ILE A 7 18.69 2.40 -7.84
N SER A 8 19.97 2.63 -7.54
CA SER A 8 21.02 1.73 -8.02
C SER A 8 21.04 0.41 -7.24
N PRO A 9 21.46 -0.71 -7.85
CA PRO A 9 21.56 -2.00 -7.16
C PRO A 9 22.46 -1.96 -5.91
N GLU A 10 23.53 -1.16 -5.94
CA GLU A 10 24.45 -0.97 -4.81
C GLU A 10 23.84 -0.20 -3.63
N GLU A 11 22.92 0.74 -3.89
CA GLU A 11 22.21 1.50 -2.84
C GLU A 11 21.04 0.72 -2.23
N THR A 12 20.50 -0.24 -2.98
CA THR A 12 19.35 -1.05 -2.59
C THR A 12 19.46 -1.66 -1.18
N PRO A 13 20.56 -2.36 -0.79
CA PRO A 13 20.65 -2.96 0.55
C PRO A 13 20.59 -1.92 1.67
N VAL A 14 21.27 -0.79 1.50
CA VAL A 14 21.32 0.29 2.50
C VAL A 14 19.93 0.93 2.66
N LEU A 15 19.25 1.20 1.55
CA LEU A 15 17.89 1.76 1.56
C LEU A 15 16.88 0.77 2.15
N ALA A 16 17.03 -0.53 1.87
CA ALA A 16 16.16 -1.56 2.43
C ALA A 16 16.33 -1.67 3.95
N GLU A 17 17.56 -1.59 4.46
CA GLU A 17 17.82 -1.58 5.91
C GLU A 17 17.21 -0.34 6.58
N ALA A 18 17.45 0.84 6.02
CA ALA A 18 16.90 2.09 6.53
C ALA A 18 15.36 2.08 6.54
N ALA A 19 14.74 1.63 5.45
CA ALA A 19 13.29 1.49 5.36
C ALA A 19 12.74 0.50 6.40
N THR A 20 13.40 -0.64 6.57
CA THR A 20 13.01 -1.65 7.58
C THR A 20 13.06 -1.07 8.98
N ALA A 21 14.13 -0.36 9.33
CA ALA A 21 14.27 0.28 10.64
C ALA A 21 13.15 1.30 10.91
N MET A 22 12.81 2.14 9.92
CA MET A 22 11.72 3.12 10.04
C MET A 22 10.36 2.45 10.22
N ILE A 23 10.11 1.34 9.51
CA ILE A 23 8.86 0.60 9.64
C ILE A 23 8.77 -0.05 11.02
N GLU A 24 9.82 -0.72 11.48
CA GLU A 24 9.84 -1.39 12.79
C GLU A 24 9.71 -0.39 13.95
N ASP A 25 10.35 0.79 13.86
CA ASP A 25 10.17 1.87 14.83
C ASP A 25 8.69 2.29 14.91
N ARG A 26 8.03 2.47 13.76
CA ARG A 26 6.60 2.82 13.73
C ARG A 26 5.71 1.70 14.24
N LEU A 27 6.08 0.45 13.99
CA LEU A 27 5.35 -0.74 14.43
C LEU A 27 5.57 -1.08 15.90
N SER A 28 6.62 -0.54 16.53
CA SER A 28 6.98 -0.81 17.94
C SER A 28 5.85 -0.52 18.93
N ARG A 29 4.96 0.43 18.61
CA ARG A 29 3.77 0.77 19.40
C ARG A 29 2.69 -0.31 19.45
N PHE A 30 2.75 -1.29 18.54
CA PHE A 30 1.77 -2.36 18.42
C PHE A 30 2.26 -3.64 19.11
N SER A 31 1.33 -4.46 19.56
CA SER A 31 1.61 -5.79 20.08
C SER A 31 2.17 -6.71 18.98
N LYS A 32 2.87 -7.78 19.39
CA LYS A 32 3.41 -8.75 18.43
C LYS A 32 2.36 -9.32 17.46
N PRO A 33 1.14 -9.72 17.91
CA PRO A 33 0.10 -10.21 16.99
C PRO A 33 -0.33 -9.16 15.95
N GLU A 34 -0.42 -7.89 16.33
CA GLU A 34 -0.80 -6.80 15.42
C GLU A 34 0.28 -6.53 14.37
N ARG A 35 1.57 -6.59 14.75
CA ARG A 35 2.69 -6.51 13.79
C ARG A 35 2.68 -7.68 12.82
N ASP A 36 2.44 -8.89 13.30
CA ASP A 36 2.32 -10.10 12.47
C ASP A 36 1.15 -9.97 11.47
N ALA A 37 0.01 -9.42 11.92
CA ALA A 37 -1.15 -9.14 11.08
C ALA A 37 -0.87 -8.08 10.00
N TYR A 38 -0.14 -7.01 10.34
CA TYR A 38 0.30 -6.00 9.37
C TYR A 38 1.14 -6.63 8.24
N TRP A 39 2.17 -7.41 8.58
CA TRP A 39 3.00 -8.07 7.57
C TRP A 39 2.25 -9.15 6.77
N ALA A 40 1.27 -9.83 7.37
CA ALA A 40 0.39 -10.75 6.65
C ALA A 40 -0.48 -10.01 5.62
N SER A 41 -0.99 -8.81 5.96
CA SER A 41 -1.77 -8.00 5.04
C SER A 41 -0.97 -7.54 3.83
N ILE A 42 0.29 -7.11 4.01
CA ILE A 42 1.17 -6.71 2.90
C ILE A 42 1.42 -7.89 1.95
N ARG A 43 1.78 -9.05 2.52
CA ARG A 43 1.99 -10.28 1.72
C ARG A 43 0.73 -10.67 0.94
N LYS A 44 -0.45 -10.50 1.55
CA LYS A 44 -1.72 -10.77 0.87
C LYS A 44 -2.04 -9.72 -0.19
N CYS A 45 -1.91 -8.43 0.08
CA CYS A 45 -2.38 -7.40 -0.85
C CYS A 45 -1.42 -7.19 -2.03
N TYR A 46 -0.11 -7.20 -1.77
CA TYR A 46 0.90 -6.91 -2.79
C TYR A 46 1.52 -8.15 -3.42
N ASN A 47 1.68 -9.24 -2.67
CA ASN A 47 2.33 -10.45 -3.16
C ASN A 47 1.35 -11.48 -3.74
N THR A 48 0.03 -11.30 -3.64
CA THR A 48 -0.95 -12.23 -4.23
C THR A 48 -0.74 -12.50 -5.73
N PRO A 49 -0.40 -11.51 -6.58
CA PRO A 49 -0.13 -11.77 -7.99
C PRO A 49 1.05 -12.73 -8.24
N TYR A 50 2.02 -12.78 -7.31
CA TYR A 50 3.26 -13.55 -7.44
C TYR A 50 3.31 -14.79 -6.54
N ASN A 51 2.51 -14.81 -5.48
CA ASN A 51 2.38 -15.91 -4.53
C ASN A 51 0.88 -16.10 -4.21
N PRO A 52 0.14 -16.79 -5.10
CA PRO A 52 -1.29 -16.99 -4.91
C PRO A 52 -1.53 -17.70 -3.58
N PRO A 53 -2.58 -17.34 -2.82
CA PRO A 53 -2.86 -17.98 -1.55
C PRO A 53 -3.02 -19.49 -1.77
N ALA A 54 -2.32 -20.29 -0.96
CA ALA A 54 -2.46 -21.73 -0.97
C ALA A 54 -3.96 -22.08 -0.95
N SER A 55 -4.39 -22.90 -1.92
CA SER A 55 -5.80 -23.22 -2.12
C SER A 55 -6.44 -23.61 -0.78
N LYS A 56 -7.59 -22.99 -0.47
CA LYS A 56 -8.36 -23.17 0.78
C LYS A 56 -8.69 -24.63 1.14
N ARG A 57 -8.42 -25.58 0.25
CA ARG A 57 -8.51 -27.02 0.50
C ARG A 57 -7.49 -27.56 1.52
N SER A 58 -6.42 -26.84 1.85
CA SER A 58 -5.49 -27.25 2.94
C SER A 58 -5.66 -26.50 4.26
N ALA A 59 -6.40 -25.39 4.29
CA ALA A 59 -6.55 -24.57 5.48
C ALA A 59 -7.77 -25.00 6.32
N LYS A 60 -7.70 -26.20 6.92
CA LYS A 60 -8.54 -26.49 8.08
C LYS A 60 -7.97 -25.73 9.27
N ALA A 61 -8.75 -24.75 9.74
CA ALA A 61 -8.65 -24.04 11.01
C ALA A 61 -7.43 -23.14 11.25
N ALA A 62 -7.56 -21.88 10.84
CA ALA A 62 -7.29 -20.73 11.71
C ALA A 62 -8.15 -19.57 11.22
N SER A 63 -9.42 -19.54 11.65
CA SER A 63 -10.24 -18.33 11.54
C SER A 63 -9.64 -17.31 12.50
N VAL A 64 -8.63 -16.57 12.04
CA VAL A 64 -8.23 -15.34 12.71
C VAL A 64 -9.34 -14.36 12.40
N GLU A 65 -10.25 -14.17 13.35
CA GLU A 65 -11.15 -13.01 13.34
C GLU A 65 -10.26 -11.77 13.31
N VAL A 66 -10.13 -11.20 12.12
CA VAL A 66 -9.52 -9.89 11.95
C VAL A 66 -10.52 -8.91 12.56
N SER A 67 -10.28 -8.52 13.82
CA SER A 67 -11.00 -7.42 14.43
C SER A 67 -10.76 -6.19 13.54
N VAL A 68 -11.84 -5.69 12.92
CA VAL A 68 -11.80 -4.47 12.13
C VAL A 68 -11.44 -3.35 13.10
N ILE A 69 -10.20 -2.89 13.03
CA ILE A 69 -9.77 -1.68 13.73
C ILE A 69 -10.57 -0.54 13.11
N ALA A 70 -11.53 0.00 13.84
CA ALA A 70 -12.29 1.17 13.44
C ALA A 70 -11.32 2.34 13.31
N ILE A 71 -11.03 2.73 12.07
CA ILE A 71 -10.28 3.95 11.78
C ILE A 71 -11.26 5.10 12.06
N SER A 72 -11.20 5.70 13.26
CA SER A 72 -11.89 6.96 13.51
C SER A 72 -11.39 7.96 12.48
N SER A 73 -12.31 8.52 11.70
CA SER A 73 -12.00 9.65 10.83
C SER A 73 -11.55 10.80 11.71
N VAL A 74 -10.24 11.00 11.82
CA VAL A 74 -9.71 12.29 12.24
C VAL A 74 -10.15 13.28 11.19
N ASP A 75 -10.86 14.32 11.64
CA ASP A 75 -11.25 15.48 10.84
C ASP A 75 -9.97 16.14 10.29
N LEU A 76 -9.59 15.73 9.10
CA LEU A 76 -8.49 16.31 8.34
C LEU A 76 -9.04 17.58 7.67
N PRO A 77 -8.36 18.74 7.79
CA PRO A 77 -8.80 19.93 7.08
C PRO A 77 -8.85 19.63 5.58
N PRO A 78 -9.84 20.16 4.85
CA PRO A 78 -10.01 19.88 3.44
C PRO A 78 -8.78 20.36 2.69
N ILE A 79 -7.96 19.41 2.22
CA ILE A 79 -6.91 19.70 1.25
C ILE A 79 -7.65 19.95 -0.06
N GLU A 80 -7.82 21.22 -0.42
CA GLU A 80 -8.29 21.63 -1.74
C GLU A 80 -7.37 21.02 -2.80
N VAL A 81 -7.80 19.91 -3.40
CA VAL A 81 -7.19 19.30 -4.58
C VAL A 81 -7.49 20.17 -5.80
N GLN A 82 -6.79 21.30 -5.91
CA GLN A 82 -6.83 22.19 -7.09
C GLN A 82 -6.17 21.57 -8.33
N ALA A 83 -5.67 20.33 -8.25
CA ALA A 83 -5.06 19.64 -9.40
C ALA A 83 -6.07 18.94 -10.33
N ALA A 84 -7.29 18.63 -9.86
CA ALA A 84 -8.27 17.90 -10.67
C ALA A 84 -9.02 18.78 -11.69
N ALA A 85 -9.11 20.10 -11.46
CA ALA A 85 -9.85 21.01 -12.33
C ALA A 85 -9.14 21.28 -13.68
N LEU A 86 -7.81 21.19 -13.73
CA LEU A 86 -7.05 21.43 -14.95
C LEU A 86 -7.17 20.27 -15.97
N ALA A 87 -7.42 19.04 -15.50
CA ALA A 87 -7.60 17.89 -16.39
C ALA A 87 -8.97 17.88 -17.09
N SER A 88 -10.03 18.36 -16.44
CA SER A 88 -11.38 18.41 -17.04
C SER A 88 -11.52 19.52 -18.09
N SER A 89 -10.77 20.63 -17.98
CA SER A 89 -10.81 21.69 -19.00
C SER A 89 -10.02 21.33 -20.27
N ALA A 90 -9.10 20.37 -20.21
CA ALA A 90 -8.32 19.92 -21.37
C ALA A 90 -9.10 18.97 -22.30
N LEU A 91 -10.15 18.29 -21.80
CA LEU A 91 -10.92 17.32 -22.58
C LEU A 91 -12.13 17.94 -23.31
N SER A 92 -12.57 19.16 -22.94
CA SER A 92 -13.75 19.81 -23.55
C SER A 92 -13.44 20.79 -24.69
N GLY A 93 -12.18 20.91 -25.12
CA GLY A 93 -11.76 21.87 -26.15
C GLY A 93 -11.81 21.38 -27.60
N ASP A 94 -11.99 20.09 -27.87
CA ASP A 94 -11.72 19.51 -29.20
C ASP A 94 -12.96 18.81 -29.82
N SER A 95 -14.11 19.49 -29.84
CA SER A 95 -15.32 18.97 -30.50
C SER A 95 -16.22 20.04 -31.13
N GLN A 96 -15.65 21.16 -31.58
CA GLN A 96 -16.41 22.10 -32.43
C GLN A 96 -15.51 22.79 -33.47
N ALA A 97 -15.07 22.01 -34.47
CA ALA A 97 -14.62 22.53 -35.77
C ALA A 97 -14.65 21.43 -36.83
N ALA A 98 -15.79 21.28 -37.51
CA ALA A 98 -15.92 20.88 -38.93
C ALA A 98 -17.38 20.95 -39.35
#